data_AF-A0AAV9Z0C5-F1
#
_entry.id   AF-A0AAV9Z0C5-F1
#
_cell.length_a   1.000
_cell.length_b   1.000
_cell.length_c   1.000
_cell.angle_alpha   90.00
_cell.angle_beta   90.00
_cell.angle_gamma   90.00
#
_symmetry.space_group_name_H-M   'P 1'
#
loop_
_entity.id
_entity.type
_entity.pdbx_description
1 polymer ?
#
loop_
_entity_poly.entity_id
_entity_poly.type
_entity_poly.pdbx_seq_one_letter_code
_entity_poly.pdbx_strand_id
1 'polypeptide(L)'
;MHKTALMCSDELPNIFRCCLKPPRWSASAKKKRATGGRKGLAPVAVDWCPEVMHKEMDALGPLLTTDTATDVRAESLTGFTFLELHARMSVVAPTLVQFMDSLPRRRSFPVITVTIISQLMYQNNWSNNRLQKTFSIYSSTSNSRV
;
A
#
# COMPACT_ATOMS: atom_id res chain seq x y z
N MET A 1 -15.87 -18.73 -4.63
CA MET A 1 -15.05 -19.27 -3.51
C MET A 1 -15.83 -19.11 -2.22
N HIS A 2 -16.19 -20.20 -1.55
CA HIS A 2 -16.73 -20.13 -0.18
C HIS A 2 -15.60 -19.77 0.78
N LYS A 3 -15.78 -18.68 1.53
CA LYS A 3 -14.88 -18.33 2.63
C LYS A 3 -15.11 -19.33 3.77
N THR A 4 -14.05 -19.94 4.26
CA THR A 4 -14.13 -20.84 5.42
C THR A 4 -14.48 -20.04 6.66
N ALA A 5 -15.11 -20.66 7.67
CA ALA A 5 -15.40 -20.00 8.95
C ALA A 5 -14.14 -19.39 9.59
N LEU A 6 -12.98 -20.00 9.37
CA LEU A 6 -11.68 -19.49 9.81
C LEU A 6 -11.29 -18.17 9.10
N MET A 7 -11.58 -18.02 7.80
CA MET A 7 -11.29 -16.82 7.02
C MET A 7 -12.13 -15.60 7.45
N CYS A 8 -13.25 -15.84 8.12
CA CYS A 8 -14.13 -14.79 8.64
C CYS A 8 -13.98 -14.58 10.16
N SER A 9 -13.05 -15.28 10.82
CA SER A 9 -12.87 -15.18 12.26
C SER A 9 -12.03 -13.96 12.64
N ASP A 10 -12.50 -13.21 13.65
CA ASP A 10 -11.78 -12.10 14.27
C ASP A 10 -10.46 -12.55 14.94
N GLU A 11 -10.29 -13.85 15.19
CA GLU A 11 -9.09 -14.42 15.79
C GLU A 11 -7.97 -14.66 14.77
N LEU A 12 -8.29 -14.71 13.47
CA LEU A 12 -7.35 -15.03 12.41
C LEU A 12 -6.09 -14.15 12.40
N PRO A 13 -6.17 -12.82 12.61
CA PRO A 13 -4.97 -11.97 12.70
C PRO A 13 -4.05 -12.38 13.86
N ASN A 14 -4.63 -12.78 15.00
CA ASN A 14 -3.86 -13.24 16.16
C ASN A 14 -3.21 -14.60 15.90
N ILE A 15 -3.92 -15.51 15.20
CA ILE A 15 -3.36 -16.80 14.78
C ILE A 15 -2.13 -16.58 13.88
N PHE A 16 -2.24 -15.76 12.84
CA PHE A 16 -1.11 -15.45 11.96
C PHE A 16 0.05 -14.79 12.71
N ARG A 17 -0.25 -13.86 13.62
CA ARG A 17 0.76 -13.23 14.48
C ARG A 17 1.50 -14.26 15.33
N CYS A 18 0.80 -15.22 15.92
CA CYS A 18 1.39 -16.32 16.68
C CYS A 18 2.24 -17.26 15.81
N CYS A 19 1.81 -17.54 14.57
CA CYS A 19 2.60 -18.34 13.63
C CYS A 19 3.91 -17.63 13.21
N LEU A 20 3.86 -16.31 13.00
CA LEU A 20 5.02 -15.48 12.66
C LEU A 20 5.97 -15.27 13.84
N LYS A 21 5.40 -15.04 15.03
CA LYS A 21 6.12 -14.73 16.27
C LYS A 21 5.53 -15.53 17.43
N PRO A 22 5.91 -16.81 17.58
CA PRO A 22 5.37 -17.66 18.63
C PRO A 22 5.65 -17.08 20.03
N PRO A 23 4.69 -17.18 20.96
CA PRO A 23 4.88 -16.74 22.34
C PRO A 23 6.07 -17.47 22.97
N ARG A 24 6.80 -16.76 23.84
CA ARG A 24 7.86 -17.37 24.64
C ARG A 24 7.25 -17.79 25.97
N TRP A 25 7.33 -19.07 26.31
CA TRP A 25 6.81 -19.60 27.56
C TRP A 25 7.60 -19.08 28.79
N SER A 26 8.86 -18.69 28.62
CA SER A 26 9.59 -17.91 29.64
C SER A 26 10.55 -16.91 29.01
N ALA A 27 10.67 -15.73 29.63
CA ALA A 27 11.63 -14.70 29.21
C ALA A 27 13.09 -15.19 29.35
N SER A 28 13.32 -16.08 30.33
CA SER A 28 14.63 -16.64 30.68
C SER A 28 15.04 -17.86 29.84
N ALA A 29 14.13 -18.48 29.09
CA ALA A 29 14.48 -19.58 28.20
C ALA A 29 15.25 -19.06 26.99
N LYS A 30 16.58 -19.29 27.00
CA LYS A 30 17.48 -19.06 25.84
C LYS A 30 17.19 -19.98 24.63
N LYS A 31 16.11 -20.75 24.65
CA LYS A 31 15.76 -21.69 23.57
C LYS A 31 15.30 -20.92 22.32
N LYS A 32 15.71 -21.41 21.15
CA LYS A 32 15.30 -20.83 19.85
C LYS A 32 13.77 -20.91 19.72
N ARG A 33 13.15 -19.83 19.23
CA ARG A 33 11.71 -19.83 18.91
C ARG A 33 11.43 -20.88 17.82
N ALA A 34 10.27 -21.53 17.91
CA ALA A 34 9.78 -22.35 16.82
C ALA A 34 9.68 -21.51 15.53
N THR A 35 10.04 -22.11 14.39
CA THR A 35 10.06 -21.42 13.10
C THR A 35 9.10 -22.02 12.08
N GLY A 36 8.43 -23.14 12.39
CA GLY A 36 7.55 -23.86 11.46
C GLY A 36 6.45 -22.99 10.87
N GLY A 37 5.71 -22.26 11.72
CA GLY A 37 4.65 -21.34 11.27
C GLY A 37 5.17 -20.24 10.34
N ARG A 38 6.31 -19.63 10.69
CA ARG A 38 6.97 -18.62 9.83
C ARG A 38 7.42 -19.23 8.49
N LYS A 39 7.98 -20.44 8.49
CA LYS A 39 8.42 -21.13 7.28
C LYS A 39 7.25 -21.49 6.36
N GLY A 40 6.10 -21.87 6.92
CA GLY A 40 4.90 -22.16 6.14
C GLY A 40 4.20 -20.91 5.59
N LEU A 41 4.18 -19.81 6.36
CA LEU A 41 3.50 -18.57 5.95
C LEU A 41 4.32 -17.72 4.98
N ALA A 42 5.64 -17.77 5.03
CA ALA A 42 6.48 -16.90 4.21
C ALA A 42 6.26 -17.11 2.70
N PRO A 43 6.24 -18.34 2.14
CA PRO A 43 5.96 -18.55 0.73
C PRO A 43 4.56 -18.07 0.33
N VAL A 44 3.55 -18.36 1.16
CA VAL A 44 2.17 -17.93 0.91
C VAL A 44 2.07 -16.40 0.86
N ALA A 45 2.75 -15.70 1.77
CA ALA A 45 2.80 -14.24 1.75
C ALA A 45 3.54 -13.70 0.51
N VAL A 46 4.62 -14.37 0.07
CA VAL A 46 5.34 -13.99 -1.15
C VAL A 46 4.47 -14.12 -2.39
N ASP A 47 3.60 -15.12 -2.44
CA ASP A 47 2.70 -15.32 -3.58
C ASP A 47 1.48 -14.38 -3.53
N TRP A 48 0.89 -14.19 -2.36
CA TRP A 48 -0.36 -13.43 -2.21
C TRP A 48 -0.17 -11.91 -2.16
N CYS A 49 0.91 -11.42 -1.53
CA CYS A 49 1.12 -9.98 -1.39
C CYS A 49 1.19 -9.27 -2.75
N PRO A 50 1.96 -9.76 -3.76
CA PRO A 50 1.99 -9.14 -5.07
C PRO A 50 0.63 -9.14 -5.77
N GLU A 51 -0.15 -10.22 -5.65
CA GLU A 51 -1.49 -10.32 -6.26
C GLU A 51 -2.45 -9.29 -5.66
N VAL A 52 -2.48 -9.18 -4.32
CA VAL A 52 -3.30 -8.19 -3.62
C VAL A 52 -2.86 -6.77 -3.98
N MET A 53 -1.56 -6.51 -4.01
CA MET A 53 -1.02 -5.19 -4.39
C MET A 53 -1.35 -4.83 -5.83
N HIS A 54 -1.23 -5.76 -6.79
CA HIS A 54 -1.60 -5.51 -8.19
C HIS A 54 -3.09 -5.21 -8.32
N LYS A 55 -3.94 -6.01 -7.68
CA LYS A 55 -5.38 -5.81 -7.72
C LYS A 55 -5.80 -4.44 -7.16
N GLU A 56 -5.21 -4.04 -6.04
CA GLU A 56 -5.48 -2.73 -5.45
C GLU A 56 -4.92 -1.59 -6.30
N MET A 57 -3.75 -1.76 -6.93
CA MET A 57 -3.21 -0.80 -7.89
C MET A 57 -4.09 -0.66 -9.13
N ASP A 58 -4.61 -1.75 -9.69
CA ASP A 58 -5.54 -1.68 -10.82
C ASP A 58 -6.82 -0.94 -10.44
N ALA A 59 -7.34 -1.16 -9.23
CA ALA A 59 -8.50 -0.46 -8.69
C ALA A 59 -8.25 1.05 -8.49
N LEU A 60 -7.01 1.46 -8.22
CA LEU A 60 -6.61 2.87 -8.14
C LEU A 60 -6.44 3.54 -9.50
N GLY A 61 -6.35 2.78 -10.59
CA GLY A 61 -6.20 3.30 -11.95
C GLY A 61 -7.21 4.40 -12.27
N PRO A 62 -8.52 4.13 -12.19
CA PRO A 62 -9.58 5.11 -12.43
C PRO A 62 -9.49 6.36 -11.54
N LEU A 63 -9.02 6.21 -10.29
CA LEU A 63 -8.90 7.33 -9.35
C LEU A 63 -7.75 8.28 -9.72
N LEU A 64 -6.71 7.76 -10.38
CA LEU A 64 -5.52 8.52 -10.77
C LEU A 64 -5.52 8.96 -12.24
N THR A 65 -6.34 8.34 -13.08
CA THR A 65 -6.60 8.80 -14.43
C THR A 65 -7.68 9.89 -14.39
N THR A 66 -7.34 11.10 -14.85
CA THR A 66 -8.36 12.11 -15.13
C THR A 66 -9.26 11.63 -16.27
N ASP A 67 -10.59 11.63 -16.05
CA ASP A 67 -11.64 11.23 -17.01
C ASP A 67 -11.59 11.97 -18.37
N THR A 68 -10.77 13.00 -18.50
CA THR A 68 -10.59 13.75 -19.75
C THR A 68 -9.15 13.63 -20.22
N ALA A 69 -8.95 12.81 -21.25
CA ALA A 69 -7.68 12.62 -21.95
C ALA A 69 -7.07 13.92 -22.52
N THR A 70 -7.78 15.04 -22.49
CA THR A 70 -7.39 16.25 -23.21
C THR A 70 -6.85 17.40 -22.36
N ASP A 71 -7.36 17.74 -21.18
CA ASP A 71 -6.74 18.82 -20.37
C ASP A 71 -7.02 18.67 -18.86
N VAL A 72 -5.95 18.59 -18.08
CA VAL A 72 -6.03 18.82 -16.63
C VAL A 72 -6.15 20.33 -16.44
N ARG A 73 -7.38 20.82 -16.17
CA ARG A 73 -7.59 22.25 -15.90
C ARG A 73 -6.84 22.66 -14.65
N ALA A 74 -6.29 23.88 -14.64
CA ALA A 74 -5.57 24.42 -13.49
C ALA A 74 -6.44 24.44 -12.20
N GLU A 75 -7.74 24.66 -12.37
CA GLU A 75 -8.75 24.60 -11.31
C GLU A 75 -8.84 23.20 -10.66
N SER A 76 -8.65 22.14 -11.45
CA SER A 76 -8.63 20.76 -10.98
C SER A 76 -7.37 20.44 -10.16
N LEU A 77 -6.28 21.19 -10.36
CA LEU A 77 -5.03 21.04 -9.60
C LEU A 77 -5.06 21.83 -8.28
N THR A 78 -5.79 22.95 -8.23
CA THR A 78 -5.90 23.78 -7.03
C THR A 78 -6.99 23.34 -6.07
N GLY A 79 -8.05 22.68 -6.57
CA GLY A 79 -9.12 22.11 -5.75
C GLY A 79 -8.81 20.77 -5.09
N PHE A 80 -7.66 20.17 -5.37
CA PHE A 80 -7.35 18.80 -4.96
C PHE A 80 -6.49 18.78 -3.70
N THR A 81 -7.03 18.28 -2.57
CA THR A 81 -6.24 18.08 -1.36
C THR A 81 -5.66 16.66 -1.32
N PHE A 82 -4.36 16.54 -1.03
CA PHE A 82 -3.72 15.23 -0.85
C PHE A 82 -4.40 14.38 0.25
N LEU A 83 -5.05 15.04 1.21
CA LEU A 83 -5.78 14.40 2.29
C LEU A 83 -7.07 13.74 1.79
N GLU A 84 -7.82 14.40 0.91
CA GLU A 84 -8.99 13.80 0.27
C GLU A 84 -8.63 12.65 -0.67
N LEU A 85 -7.57 12.81 -1.47
CA LEU A 85 -7.09 11.74 -2.34
C LEU A 85 -6.66 10.54 -1.53
N HIS A 86 -5.90 10.77 -0.45
CA HIS A 86 -5.51 9.70 0.46
C HIS A 86 -6.72 9.01 1.07
N ALA A 87 -7.72 9.75 1.55
CA ALA A 87 -8.94 9.16 2.10
C ALA A 87 -9.67 8.28 1.07
N ARG A 88 -9.76 8.73 -0.19
CA ARG A 88 -10.31 7.93 -1.30
C ARG A 88 -9.46 6.68 -1.58
N MET A 89 -8.14 6.82 -1.62
CA MET A 89 -7.22 5.70 -1.78
C MET A 89 -7.35 4.69 -0.63
N SER A 90 -7.53 5.13 0.61
CA SER A 90 -7.72 4.23 1.77
C SER A 90 -9.00 3.41 1.67
N VAL A 91 -10.01 3.88 0.95
CA VAL A 91 -11.25 3.13 0.70
C VAL A 91 -11.06 2.11 -0.44
N VAL A 92 -10.37 2.50 -1.51
CA VAL A 92 -10.21 1.68 -2.73
C VAL A 92 -9.08 0.65 -2.61
N ALA A 93 -7.98 1.04 -1.98
CA ALA A 93 -6.75 0.26 -1.83
C ALA A 93 -6.26 0.29 -0.36
N PRO A 94 -7.07 -0.22 0.58
CA PRO A 94 -6.79 -0.14 2.01
C PRO A 94 -5.48 -0.82 2.40
N THR A 95 -5.16 -1.98 1.80
CA THR A 95 -3.98 -2.77 2.15
C THR A 95 -2.70 -2.05 1.72
N LEU A 96 -2.70 -1.50 0.52
CA LEU A 96 -1.59 -0.75 -0.06
C LEU A 96 -1.34 0.53 0.73
N VAL A 97 -2.39 1.29 1.05
CA VAL A 97 -2.25 2.52 1.85
C VAL A 97 -1.75 2.19 3.26
N GLN A 98 -2.33 1.19 3.92
CA GLN A 98 -1.87 0.78 5.25
C GLN A 98 -0.41 0.30 5.23
N PHE A 99 0.00 -0.44 4.20
CA PHE A 99 1.38 -0.86 4.02
C PHE A 99 2.30 0.36 3.90
N MET A 100 1.95 1.32 3.05
CA MET A 100 2.72 2.54 2.83
C MET A 100 2.84 3.40 4.09
N ASP A 101 1.76 3.51 4.87
CA ASP A 101 1.71 4.24 6.13
C ASP A 101 2.50 3.54 7.25
N SER A 102 2.63 2.20 7.18
CA SER A 102 3.40 1.42 8.14
C SER A 102 4.92 1.50 7.94
N LEU A 103 5.38 2.02 6.80
CA LEU A 103 6.81 2.14 6.51
C LEU A 103 7.44 3.16 7.47
N PRO A 104 8.60 2.86 8.07
CA PRO A 104 9.28 3.77 8.99
C PRO A 104 9.78 5.00 8.22
N ARG A 105 8.96 6.05 8.19
CA ARG A 105 9.28 7.34 7.58
C ARG A 105 9.36 8.39 8.67
N ARG A 106 10.35 9.29 8.57
CA ARG A 106 10.54 10.38 9.54
C ARG A 106 9.32 11.31 9.67
N ARG A 107 8.43 11.31 8.68
CA ARG A 107 7.18 12.05 8.63
C ARG A 107 6.16 11.28 7.78
N SER A 108 5.15 10.67 8.39
CA SER A 108 4.03 10.05 7.68
C SER A 108 3.08 11.15 7.20
N PHE A 109 3.19 11.54 5.92
CA PHE A 109 2.25 12.49 5.34
C PHE A 109 1.49 11.81 4.19
N PRO A 110 0.15 12.01 4.11
CA PRO A 110 -0.68 11.58 3.00
C PRO A 110 -0.08 11.88 1.63
N VAL A 111 0.62 13.01 1.51
CA VAL A 111 1.36 13.44 0.31
C VAL A 111 2.38 12.38 -0.16
N ILE A 112 3.15 11.80 0.75
CA ILE A 112 4.22 10.85 0.40
C ILE A 112 3.61 9.51 -0.06
N THR A 113 2.58 9.03 0.66
CA THR A 113 1.84 7.82 0.29
C THR A 113 1.23 7.96 -1.10
N VAL A 114 0.50 9.05 -1.34
CA VAL A 114 -0.09 9.39 -2.65
C VAL A 114 0.98 9.48 -3.74
N THR A 115 2.11 10.15 -3.47
CA THR A 115 3.18 10.37 -4.46
C THR A 115 3.79 9.04 -4.90
N ILE A 116 4.10 8.15 -3.95
CA ILE A 116 4.78 6.89 -4.27
C ILE A 116 3.83 5.92 -4.96
N ILE A 117 2.58 5.82 -4.50
CA ILE A 117 1.56 5.03 -5.19
C ILE A 117 1.41 5.54 -6.63
N SER A 118 1.34 6.86 -6.83
CA SER A 118 1.27 7.46 -8.17
C SER A 118 2.50 7.14 -9.04
N GLN A 119 3.71 7.13 -8.47
CA GLN A 119 4.94 6.76 -9.18
C GLN A 119 4.97 5.27 -9.54
N LEU A 120 4.57 4.38 -8.64
CA LEU A 120 4.50 2.94 -8.90
C LEU A 120 3.51 2.63 -10.02
N MET A 121 2.35 3.29 -9.99
CA MET A 121 1.36 3.18 -11.05
C MET A 121 1.85 3.73 -12.40
N TYR A 122 2.64 4.80 -12.38
CA TYR A 122 3.26 5.33 -13.59
C TYR A 122 4.22 4.32 -14.22
N GLN A 123 5.09 3.70 -13.41
CA GLN A 123 6.05 2.71 -13.89
C GLN A 123 5.37 1.49 -14.53
N ASN A 124 4.21 1.10 -14.02
CA ASN A 124 3.45 -0.03 -14.54
C ASN A 124 2.56 0.30 -15.75
N ASN A 125 2.20 1.57 -15.98
CA ASN A 125 1.34 1.94 -17.10
C ASN A 125 1.71 3.31 -17.71
N TRP A 126 2.80 3.33 -18.49
CA TRP A 126 3.39 4.53 -19.09
C TRP A 126 2.45 5.32 -20.02
N SER A 127 1.42 4.68 -20.57
CA SER A 127 0.60 5.24 -21.65
C SER A 127 -0.54 6.16 -21.19
N ASN A 128 -1.00 6.05 -19.93
CA ASN A 128 -2.32 6.56 -19.54
C ASN A 128 -2.36 7.69 -18.50
N ASN A 129 -1.23 8.23 -18.02
CA ASN A 129 -1.29 9.11 -16.83
C ASN A 129 -0.47 10.40 -16.89
N ARG A 130 -1.14 11.52 -17.20
CA ARG A 130 -0.59 12.89 -17.13
C ARG A 130 -0.40 13.37 -15.68
N LEU A 131 -1.32 13.11 -14.76
CA LEU A 131 -1.19 13.50 -13.34
C LEU A 131 -0.01 12.84 -12.64
N GLN A 132 0.28 11.58 -12.98
CA GLN A 132 1.42 10.87 -12.39
C GLN A 132 2.76 11.42 -12.91
N LYS A 133 2.82 11.91 -14.15
CA LYS A 133 3.97 12.71 -14.64
C LYS A 133 4.12 14.02 -13.88
N THR A 134 3.01 14.68 -13.54
CA THR A 134 3.06 15.93 -12.75
C THR A 134 3.59 15.68 -11.33
N PHE A 135 3.17 14.61 -10.66
CA PHE A 135 3.69 14.24 -9.34
C PHE A 135 5.15 13.76 -9.38
N SER A 136 5.57 13.03 -10.42
CA SER A 136 6.98 12.66 -10.56
C SER A 136 7.87 13.89 -10.74
N ILE A 137 7.44 14.88 -11.53
CA ILE A 137 8.13 16.17 -11.70
C ILE A 137 8.16 16.96 -10.37
N TYR A 138 7.06 16.99 -9.61
CA TYR A 138 7.01 17.68 -8.32
C TYR A 138 7.99 17.05 -7.31
N SER A 139 8.05 15.72 -7.23
CA SER A 139 8.99 15.00 -6.36
C SER A 139 10.45 15.16 -6.77
N SER A 140 10.73 15.26 -8.08
CA SER A 140 12.06 15.52 -8.63
C SER A 140 12.55 16.92 -8.27
N THR A 141 11.69 17.92 -8.39
CA THR A 141 12.05 19.33 -8.16
C THR A 141 12.11 19.68 -6.67
N SER A 142 11.34 19.01 -5.81
CA SER A 142 11.43 19.19 -4.34
C SER A 142 12.71 18.61 -3.74
N ASN A 143 13.27 17.54 -4.33
CA ASN A 143 14.53 16.94 -3.89
C ASN A 143 15.78 17.70 -4.36
N SER A 144 15.68 18.57 -5.36
CA SER A 144 16.80 19.41 -5.83
C SER A 144 16.97 20.72 -5.04
N ARG A 145 16.16 20.95 -4.00
CA ARG A 145 16.22 22.15 -3.14
C ARG A 145 16.65 21.86 -1.69
N VAL A 146 17.30 20.72 -1.45
CA VAL A 146 17.94 20.38 -0.17
C VAL A 146 19.43 20.19 -0.40
#